data_AF-A0A7Y5KBQ6-F1
#
_entry.id   AF-A0A7Y5KBQ6-F1
#
_cell.length_a   1.000
_cell.length_b   1.000
_cell.length_c   1.000
_cell.angle_alpha   90.00
_cell.angle_beta   90.00
_cell.angle_gamma   90.00
#
_symmetry.space_group_name_H-M   'P 1'
#
loop_
_entity.id
_entity.type
_entity.pdbx_description
1 polymer ?
#
loop_
_entity_poly.entity_id
_entity_poly.type
_entity_poly.pdbx_seq_one_letter_code
_entity_poly.pdbx_strand_id
1 'polypeptide(L)'
;HGRPDAIEPRNIIRIINETIGREINFDVVDIGHPSCNRIGYAFACNGNAYDLWHDPEIINRLYDDFQGISLDRGNPKQAVKTIALHILQHPQIIAKGFPFLVKHLWRMKWDLLRSRFKVHKLSFMIHDFMHADCLDPERIDNCSFMVMTPDGPMSMCLHNAQRDYYITKELKVNADGNEQFFNPVRPHKREYWENKKAELAEAGKLKVALPQSQNV
;
A
#
# COMPACT_ATOMS: atom_id res chain seq x y z
N HIS A 1 -27.90 -1.96 9.34
CA HIS A 1 -27.54 -2.74 8.14
C HIS A 1 -26.11 -3.21 8.28
N GLY A 2 -25.90 -4.49 8.59
CA GLY A 2 -24.55 -5.06 8.77
C GLY A 2 -23.99 -5.53 7.42
N ARG A 3 -22.74 -5.18 7.14
CA ARG A 3 -21.98 -5.78 6.03
C ARG A 3 -21.95 -7.30 6.28
N PRO A 4 -22.05 -8.16 5.24
CA PRO A 4 -21.91 -9.59 5.46
C PRO A 4 -20.55 -9.87 6.10
N ASP A 5 -20.51 -10.70 7.15
CA ASP A 5 -19.27 -11.10 7.84
C ASP A 5 -18.17 -11.54 6.85
N ALA A 6 -18.57 -12.06 5.68
CA ALA A 6 -17.70 -12.52 4.60
C ALA A 6 -16.62 -11.50 4.14
N ILE A 7 -16.79 -10.19 4.34
CA ILE A 7 -15.87 -9.14 3.84
C ILE A 7 -15.10 -8.46 4.99
N GLU A 8 -15.07 -9.05 6.19
CA GLU A 8 -14.21 -8.55 7.26
C GLU A 8 -12.74 -8.98 7.05
N PRO A 9 -11.75 -8.17 7.44
CA PRO A 9 -10.33 -8.50 7.27
C PRO A 9 -9.96 -9.88 7.81
N ARG A 10 -10.48 -10.28 8.98
CA ARG A 10 -10.26 -11.61 9.57
C ARG A 10 -10.70 -12.76 8.65
N ASN A 11 -11.82 -12.59 7.96
CA ASN A 11 -12.37 -13.62 7.07
C ASN A 11 -11.58 -13.67 5.76
N ILE A 12 -11.16 -12.52 5.23
CA ILE A 12 -10.27 -12.47 4.07
C ILE A 12 -8.91 -13.11 4.38
N ILE A 13 -8.31 -12.83 5.56
CA ILE A 13 -7.07 -13.48 6.02
C ILE A 13 -7.25 -15.00 6.05
N ARG A 14 -8.35 -15.49 6.64
CA ARG A 14 -8.67 -16.92 6.69
C ARG A 14 -8.74 -17.53 5.29
N ILE A 15 -9.50 -16.92 4.38
CA ILE A 15 -9.64 -17.40 2.98
C ILE A 15 -8.28 -17.43 2.27
N ILE A 16 -7.44 -16.40 2.47
CA ILE A 16 -6.09 -16.37 1.88
C ILE A 16 -5.25 -17.53 2.41
N ASN A 17 -5.20 -17.73 3.73
CA ASN A 17 -4.42 -18.80 4.34
C ASN A 17 -4.92 -20.19 3.93
N GLU A 18 -6.25 -20.39 3.86
CA GLU A 18 -6.86 -21.63 3.36
C GLU A 18 -6.50 -21.88 1.88
N THR A 19 -6.56 -20.84 1.04
CA THR A 19 -6.24 -20.93 -0.40
C THR A 19 -4.75 -21.22 -0.65
N ILE A 20 -3.87 -20.61 0.15
CA ILE A 20 -2.42 -20.82 0.07
C ILE A 20 -2.02 -22.18 0.67
N GLY A 21 -2.85 -22.73 1.57
CA GLY A 21 -2.55 -23.96 2.31
C GLY A 21 -1.46 -23.79 3.37
N ARG A 22 -1.11 -22.55 3.72
CA ARG A 22 -0.13 -22.18 4.74
C ARG A 22 -0.51 -20.86 5.40
N GLU A 23 -0.19 -20.75 6.68
CA GLU A 23 -0.42 -19.54 7.45
C GLU A 23 0.57 -18.44 7.08
N ILE A 24 0.04 -17.30 6.65
CA ILE A 24 0.76 -16.04 6.49
C ILE A 24 0.36 -15.12 7.62
N ASN A 25 1.34 -14.44 8.24
CA ASN A 25 1.08 -13.52 9.32
C ASN A 25 0.79 -12.12 8.78
N PHE A 26 -0.34 -11.54 9.20
CA PHE A 26 -0.82 -10.22 8.81
C PHE A 26 -0.78 -9.19 9.96
N ASP A 27 -0.42 -9.62 11.17
CA ASP A 27 -0.48 -8.84 12.40
C ASP A 27 0.90 -8.38 12.90
N VAL A 28 1.98 -8.71 12.18
CA VAL A 28 3.35 -8.26 12.56
C VAL A 28 3.57 -6.78 12.26
N VAL A 29 2.94 -6.26 11.21
CA VAL A 29 3.14 -4.88 10.76
C VAL A 29 1.80 -4.15 10.79
N ASP A 30 1.63 -3.30 11.78
CA ASP A 30 0.47 -2.42 11.86
C ASP A 30 0.71 -1.11 11.12
N ILE A 31 -0.22 -0.79 10.21
CA ILE A 31 -0.23 0.47 9.46
C ILE A 31 -1.63 1.05 9.56
N GLY A 32 -1.81 2.01 10.47
CA GLY A 32 -3.12 2.52 10.85
C GLY A 32 -3.89 1.53 11.73
N HIS A 33 -5.21 1.68 11.79
CA HIS A 33 -6.04 0.85 12.67
C HIS A 33 -6.09 -0.63 12.23
N PRO A 34 -5.93 -1.59 13.14
CA PRO A 34 -5.85 -3.00 12.79
C PRO A 34 -7.11 -3.59 12.13
N SER A 35 -8.28 -3.06 12.49
CA SER A 35 -9.54 -3.42 11.83
C SER A 35 -9.74 -2.76 10.45
N CYS A 36 -8.89 -1.79 10.07
CA CYS A 36 -8.92 -1.16 8.75
C CYS A 36 -7.93 -1.78 7.78
N ASN A 37 -6.72 -2.09 8.24
CA ASN A 37 -5.62 -2.40 7.34
C ASN A 37 -4.77 -3.56 7.88
N ARG A 38 -4.47 -4.49 6.98
CA ARG A 38 -3.68 -5.68 7.25
C ARG A 38 -2.74 -5.91 6.08
N ILE A 39 -1.48 -6.20 6.38
CA ILE A 39 -0.47 -6.46 5.36
C ILE A 39 0.33 -7.73 5.69
N GLY A 40 0.34 -8.64 4.73
CA GLY A 40 1.11 -9.87 4.78
C GLY A 40 2.08 -9.93 3.60
N TYR A 41 3.26 -10.49 3.83
CA TYR A 41 4.20 -10.77 2.75
C TYR A 41 4.58 -12.23 2.76
N ALA A 42 4.71 -12.81 1.57
CA ALA A 42 5.15 -14.18 1.42
C ALA A 42 6.17 -14.30 0.29
N PHE A 43 7.10 -15.25 0.43
CA PHE A 43 7.88 -15.73 -0.70
C PHE A 43 7.15 -16.88 -1.38
N ALA A 44 6.91 -16.74 -2.68
CA ALA A 44 6.43 -17.82 -3.53
C ALA A 44 7.63 -18.51 -4.20
N CYS A 45 7.73 -19.83 -4.01
CA CYS A 45 8.82 -20.66 -4.50
C CYS A 45 8.30 -22.06 -4.83
N ASN A 46 8.53 -22.55 -6.05
CA ASN A 46 8.11 -23.88 -6.50
C ASN A 46 6.62 -24.19 -6.20
N GLY A 47 5.71 -23.22 -6.45
CA GLY A 47 4.27 -23.35 -6.18
C GLY A 47 3.86 -23.26 -4.70
N ASN A 48 4.81 -23.09 -3.77
CA ASN A 48 4.56 -22.94 -2.35
C ASN A 48 4.76 -21.50 -1.89
N ALA A 49 3.99 -21.06 -0.89
CA ALA A 49 4.23 -19.79 -0.21
C ALA A 49 4.93 -19.97 1.15
N TYR A 50 5.69 -18.96 1.56
CA TYR A 50 6.41 -18.93 2.83
C TYR A 50 6.24 -17.57 3.47
N ASP A 51 5.68 -17.54 4.68
CA ASP A 51 5.47 -16.30 5.42
C ASP A 51 6.79 -15.56 5.70
N LEU A 52 6.89 -14.34 5.18
CA LEU A 52 8.06 -13.49 5.39
C LEU A 52 8.20 -13.08 6.86
N TRP A 53 7.08 -13.00 7.59
CA TRP A 53 7.00 -12.50 8.96
C TRP A 53 6.87 -13.59 10.03
N HIS A 54 7.32 -14.80 9.71
CA HIS A 54 7.12 -15.98 10.58
C HIS A 54 7.73 -15.92 11.98
N ASP A 55 8.46 -14.86 12.32
CA ASP A 55 9.06 -14.64 13.65
C ASP A 55 8.85 -13.16 14.06
N PRO A 56 7.68 -12.83 14.63
CA PRO A 56 7.32 -11.44 14.95
C PRO A 56 8.34 -10.76 15.88
N GLU A 57 8.95 -11.51 16.80
CA GLU A 57 9.95 -10.96 17.74
C GLU A 57 11.22 -10.49 17.04
N ILE A 58 11.67 -11.21 16.01
CA ILE A 58 12.84 -10.80 15.22
C ILE A 58 12.47 -9.62 14.32
N ILE A 59 11.28 -9.63 13.73
CA ILE A 59 10.82 -8.52 12.89
C ILE A 59 10.68 -7.23 13.70
N ASN A 60 10.07 -7.26 14.89
CA ASN A 60 9.96 -6.09 15.75
C ASN A 60 11.33 -5.54 16.16
N ARG A 61 12.28 -6.41 16.51
CA ARG A 61 13.67 -6.00 16.79
C ARG A 61 14.36 -5.37 15.59
N LEU A 62 14.12 -5.89 14.39
CA LEU A 62 14.64 -5.30 13.16
C LEU A 62 13.97 -3.94 12.87
N TYR A 63 12.68 -3.78 13.14
CA TYR A 63 12.01 -2.49 13.03
C TYR A 63 12.68 -1.47 13.95
N ASP A 64 12.92 -1.81 15.21
CA ASP A 64 13.61 -0.96 16.18
C ASP A 64 15.01 -0.57 15.73
N ASP A 65 15.81 -1.55 15.28
CA ASP A 65 17.17 -1.33 14.81
C ASP A 65 17.23 -0.45 13.53
N PHE A 66 16.13 -0.34 12.79
CA PHE A 66 16.01 0.48 11.57
C PHE A 66 15.17 1.76 11.76
N GLN A 67 14.71 2.06 12.99
CA GLN A 67 14.01 3.31 13.27
C GLN A 67 14.90 4.51 12.93
N GLY A 68 14.33 5.50 12.25
CA GLY A 68 15.03 6.74 11.88
C GLY A 68 15.84 6.69 10.59
N ILE A 69 15.95 5.53 9.93
CA ILE A 69 16.57 5.46 8.61
C ILE A 69 15.58 5.92 7.54
N SER A 70 15.92 7.01 6.84
CA SER A 70 15.18 7.43 5.65
C SER A 70 15.70 6.70 4.42
N LEU A 71 14.84 5.91 3.78
CA LEU A 71 15.15 5.23 2.53
C LEU A 71 14.53 6.01 1.37
N ASP A 72 15.38 6.44 0.44
CA ASP A 72 14.92 7.05 -0.80
C ASP A 72 14.27 5.98 -1.71
N ARG A 73 12.94 6.01 -1.78
CA ARG A 73 12.15 5.09 -2.62
C ARG A 73 12.34 5.33 -4.11
N GLY A 74 12.79 6.52 -4.52
CA GLY A 74 13.05 6.88 -5.92
C GLY A 74 14.44 6.42 -6.41
N ASN A 75 15.35 6.09 -5.48
CA ASN A 75 16.71 5.66 -5.80
C ASN A 75 17.09 4.34 -5.10
N PRO A 76 16.80 3.18 -5.73
CA PRO A 76 17.07 1.87 -5.14
C PRO A 76 18.53 1.65 -4.75
N LYS A 77 19.48 2.17 -5.55
CA LYS A 77 20.91 2.02 -5.29
C LYS A 77 21.31 2.76 -4.01
N GLN A 78 20.78 3.96 -3.81
CA GLN A 78 21.04 4.75 -2.61
C GLN A 78 20.40 4.11 -1.38
N ALA A 79 19.16 3.62 -1.49
CA ALA A 79 18.52 2.87 -0.42
C ALA A 79 19.35 1.65 0.01
N VAL A 80 19.85 0.84 -0.94
CA VAL A 80 20.73 -0.31 -0.65
C VAL A 80 22.02 0.14 0.03
N LYS A 81 22.64 1.24 -0.44
CA LYS A 81 23.86 1.78 0.17
C LYS A 81 23.61 2.22 1.62
N THR A 82 22.51 2.94 1.89
CA THR A 82 22.14 3.39 3.23
C THR A 82 21.94 2.20 4.17
N ILE A 83 21.21 1.17 3.72
CA ILE A 83 21.00 -0.07 4.48
C ILE A 83 22.34 -0.76 4.76
N ALA A 84 23.20 -0.91 3.75
CA ALA A 84 24.49 -1.59 3.89
C ALA A 84 25.41 -0.86 4.89
N LEU A 85 25.48 0.48 4.81
CA LEU A 85 26.25 1.29 5.75
C LEU A 85 25.72 1.15 7.18
N HIS A 86 24.40 1.17 7.36
CA HIS A 86 23.77 1.00 8.67
C HIS A 86 24.09 -0.37 9.29
N ILE A 87 23.97 -1.44 8.50
CA ILE A 87 24.31 -2.80 8.94
C ILE A 87 25.79 -2.91 9.33
N LEU A 88 26.69 -2.26 8.57
CA LEU A 88 28.13 -2.25 8.89
C LEU A 88 28.44 -1.49 10.18
N GLN A 89 27.69 -0.43 10.49
CA GLN A 89 27.82 0.33 11.75
C GLN A 89 27.21 -0.40 12.95
N HIS A 90 26.29 -1.35 12.69
CA HIS A 90 25.53 -2.07 13.71
C HIS A 90 25.61 -3.60 13.51
N PRO A 91 26.77 -4.22 13.79
CA PRO A 91 27.00 -5.65 13.53
C PRO A 91 26.06 -6.58 14.32
N GLN A 92 25.45 -6.09 15.41
CA GLN A 92 24.41 -6.82 16.15
C GLN A 92 23.19 -7.16 15.28
N ILE A 93 22.91 -6.37 14.24
CA ILE A 93 21.83 -6.65 13.27
C ILE A 93 22.10 -7.95 12.53
N ILE A 94 23.37 -8.18 12.13
CA ILE A 94 23.77 -9.42 11.47
C ILE A 94 23.62 -10.59 12.43
N ALA A 95 24.11 -10.46 13.66
CA ALA A 95 24.03 -11.53 14.66
C ALA A 95 22.58 -11.94 14.97
N LYS A 96 21.65 -10.98 15.02
CA LYS A 96 20.21 -11.23 15.27
C LYS A 96 19.48 -11.74 14.03
N GLY A 97 19.75 -11.17 12.86
CA GLY A 97 19.03 -11.46 11.61
C GLY A 97 19.53 -12.70 10.88
N PHE A 98 20.80 -13.09 11.06
CA PHE A 98 21.38 -14.24 10.36
C PHE A 98 20.72 -15.57 10.74
N PRO A 99 20.49 -15.91 12.03
CA PRO A 99 19.78 -17.13 12.40
C PRO A 99 18.37 -17.20 11.79
N PHE A 100 17.66 -16.06 11.73
CA PHE A 100 16.34 -15.95 11.09
C PHE A 100 16.42 -16.26 9.60
N LEU A 101 17.37 -15.66 8.88
CA LEU A 101 17.55 -15.90 7.46
C LEU A 101 17.90 -17.37 7.17
N VAL A 102 18.82 -17.96 7.94
CA VAL A 102 19.19 -19.38 7.81
C VAL A 102 18.00 -20.28 8.05
N LYS A 103 17.22 -20.05 9.12
CA LYS A 103 16.00 -20.81 9.43
C LYS A 103 14.99 -20.69 8.28
N HIS A 104 14.83 -19.50 7.71
CA HIS A 104 13.92 -19.24 6.60
C HIS A 104 14.36 -19.99 5.32
N LEU A 105 15.62 -19.86 4.93
CA LEU A 105 16.19 -20.58 3.78
C LEU A 105 16.13 -22.10 3.97
N TRP A 106 16.38 -22.59 5.20
CA TRP A 106 16.31 -24.02 5.51
C TRP A 106 14.90 -24.60 5.37
N ARG A 107 13.86 -23.81 5.68
CA ARG A 107 12.44 -24.18 5.45
C ARG A 107 12.13 -24.27 3.96
N MET A 108 12.78 -23.45 3.15
CA MET A 108 12.58 -23.36 1.70
C MET A 108 13.53 -24.25 0.88
N LYS A 109 14.56 -24.87 1.50
CA LYS A 109 15.73 -25.43 0.79
C LYS A 109 15.41 -26.31 -0.42
N TRP A 110 14.44 -27.21 -0.30
CA TRP A 110 14.09 -28.13 -1.39
C TRP A 110 13.35 -27.44 -2.52
N ASP A 111 12.47 -26.49 -2.18
CA ASP A 111 11.73 -25.71 -3.14
C ASP A 111 12.62 -24.66 -3.83
N LEU A 112 13.62 -24.11 -3.12
CA LEU A 112 14.68 -23.30 -3.71
C LEU A 112 15.47 -24.10 -4.75
N LEU A 113 15.91 -25.31 -4.42
CA LEU A 113 16.65 -26.15 -5.37
C LEU A 113 15.77 -26.53 -6.58
N ARG A 114 14.53 -26.94 -6.37
CA ARG A 114 13.60 -27.33 -7.45
C ARG A 114 13.22 -26.15 -8.36
N SER A 115 13.09 -24.96 -7.80
CA SER A 115 12.81 -23.73 -8.56
C SER A 115 14.04 -23.10 -9.21
N ARG A 116 15.24 -23.68 -9.04
CA ARG A 116 16.52 -23.09 -9.47
C ARG A 116 16.75 -21.71 -8.86
N PHE A 117 16.45 -21.58 -7.56
CA PHE A 117 16.53 -20.36 -6.76
C PHE A 117 15.64 -19.21 -7.25
N LYS A 118 14.59 -19.52 -8.02
CA LYS A 118 13.58 -18.53 -8.42
C LYS A 118 12.58 -18.33 -7.28
N VAL A 119 12.56 -17.11 -6.76
CA VAL A 119 11.67 -16.68 -5.67
C VAL A 119 10.96 -15.41 -6.09
N HIS A 120 9.66 -15.36 -5.84
CA HIS A 120 8.83 -14.18 -6.06
C HIS A 120 8.31 -13.65 -4.73
N LYS A 121 8.21 -12.33 -4.59
CA LYS A 121 7.55 -11.71 -3.44
C LYS A 121 6.07 -11.54 -3.75
N LEU A 122 5.22 -12.12 -2.93
CA LEU A 122 3.79 -11.83 -2.89
C LEU A 122 3.50 -10.84 -1.76
N SER A 123 2.68 -9.84 -2.05
CA SER A 123 2.25 -8.84 -1.08
C SER A 123 0.73 -8.86 -1.02
N PHE A 124 0.18 -9.07 0.16
CA PHE A 124 -1.25 -9.07 0.41
C PHE A 124 -1.58 -7.82 1.22
N MET A 125 -2.43 -6.95 0.67
CA MET A 125 -2.93 -5.76 1.35
C MET A 125 -4.43 -5.91 1.45
N ILE A 126 -4.94 -5.95 2.67
CA ILE A 126 -6.37 -6.05 2.95
C ILE A 126 -6.78 -4.72 3.58
N HIS A 127 -7.79 -4.10 2.99
CA HIS A 127 -8.30 -2.81 3.46
C HIS A 127 -9.81 -2.86 3.60
N ASP A 128 -10.30 -2.50 4.78
CA ASP A 128 -11.73 -2.38 5.09
C ASP A 128 -12.09 -0.91 5.35
N PHE A 129 -12.96 -0.37 4.51
CA PHE A 129 -13.51 0.97 4.66
C PHE A 129 -14.78 0.96 5.51
N MET A 130 -14.93 1.91 6.43
CA MET A 130 -16.15 2.04 7.23
C MET A 130 -17.36 2.43 6.39
N HIS A 131 -18.56 2.05 6.86
CA HIS A 131 -19.80 2.59 6.32
C HIS A 131 -19.98 4.05 6.77
N ALA A 132 -20.58 4.90 5.93
CA ALA A 132 -20.72 6.34 6.21
C ALA A 132 -21.51 6.62 7.49
N ASP A 133 -22.52 5.81 7.78
CA ASP A 133 -23.39 5.95 8.97
C ASP A 133 -22.83 5.25 10.23
N CYS A 134 -21.76 4.48 10.11
CA CYS A 134 -21.18 3.67 11.20
C CYS A 134 -19.69 3.93 11.32
N LEU A 135 -19.31 5.21 11.41
CA LEU A 135 -17.93 5.60 11.60
C LEU A 135 -17.50 5.34 13.05
N ASP A 136 -16.36 4.67 13.19
CA ASP A 136 -15.70 4.41 14.45
C ASP A 136 -14.63 5.49 14.70
N PRO A 137 -14.74 6.26 15.80
CA PRO A 137 -13.75 7.29 16.14
C PRO A 137 -12.32 6.76 16.24
N GLU A 138 -12.11 5.56 16.80
CA GLU A 138 -10.77 4.99 16.97
C GLU A 138 -10.11 4.69 15.61
N ARG A 139 -10.92 4.19 14.66
CA ARG A 139 -10.48 3.97 13.28
C ARG A 139 -10.20 5.27 12.52
N ILE A 140 -10.93 6.34 12.83
CA ILE A 140 -10.70 7.68 12.25
C ILE A 140 -9.36 8.23 12.73
N ASP A 141 -9.12 8.19 14.04
CA ASP A 141 -7.92 8.77 14.66
C ASP A 141 -6.64 8.02 14.26
N ASN A 142 -6.75 6.71 14.04
CA ASN A 142 -5.64 5.85 13.62
C ASN A 142 -5.63 5.58 12.11
N CYS A 143 -6.12 6.51 11.28
CA CYS A 143 -6.20 6.27 9.84
C CYS A 143 -4.85 6.43 9.14
N SER A 144 -4.40 5.39 8.41
CA SER A 144 -3.19 5.46 7.58
C SER A 144 -3.42 6.10 6.20
N PHE A 145 -4.67 6.16 5.75
CA PHE A 145 -5.07 6.74 4.47
C PHE A 145 -5.72 8.09 4.72
N MET A 146 -4.90 9.13 4.85
CA MET A 146 -5.38 10.49 5.10
C MET A 146 -5.66 11.20 3.77
N VAL A 147 -6.70 12.01 3.74
CA VAL A 147 -7.06 12.89 2.63
C VAL A 147 -6.80 14.32 3.06
N MET A 148 -6.05 15.06 2.25
CA MET A 148 -5.86 16.49 2.45
C MET A 148 -7.10 17.24 1.97
N THR A 149 -7.70 18.03 2.84
CA THR A 149 -8.82 18.94 2.53
C THR A 149 -8.42 20.39 2.80
N PRO A 150 -9.24 21.38 2.38
CA PRO A 150 -8.98 22.78 2.73
C PRO A 150 -8.94 23.05 4.23
N ASP A 151 -9.66 22.23 5.00
CA ASP A 151 -9.78 22.35 6.46
C ASP A 151 -8.67 21.56 7.19
N GLY A 152 -7.77 20.91 6.45
CA GLY A 152 -6.68 20.09 6.96
C GLY A 152 -6.75 18.60 6.56
N PRO A 153 -5.81 17.77 7.02
CA PRO A 153 -5.84 16.33 6.79
C PRO A 153 -6.94 15.67 7.61
N MET A 154 -7.66 14.72 7.01
CA MET A 154 -8.68 13.92 7.69
C MET A 154 -8.63 12.46 7.24
N SER A 155 -9.26 11.55 7.97
CA SER A 155 -9.31 10.14 7.57
C SER A 155 -10.09 9.95 6.26
N MET A 156 -9.65 9.02 5.41
CA MET A 156 -10.33 8.73 4.14
C MET A 156 -11.78 8.29 4.33
N CYS A 157 -12.08 7.54 5.39
CA CYS A 157 -13.45 7.10 5.65
C CYS A 157 -14.37 8.27 6.04
N LEU A 158 -13.91 9.18 6.90
CA LEU A 158 -14.66 10.38 7.26
C LEU A 158 -14.84 11.29 6.04
N HIS A 159 -13.77 11.48 5.27
CA HIS A 159 -13.83 12.22 4.00
C HIS A 159 -14.87 11.59 3.06
N ASN A 160 -14.89 10.26 2.91
CA ASN A 160 -15.84 9.57 2.03
C ASN A 160 -17.29 9.67 2.52
N ALA A 161 -17.52 9.68 3.84
CA ALA A 161 -18.84 9.90 4.42
C ALA A 161 -19.36 11.34 4.15
N GLN A 162 -18.45 12.30 4.09
CA GLN A 162 -18.73 13.71 3.81
C GLN A 162 -18.33 14.12 2.38
N ARG A 163 -18.25 13.14 1.47
CA ARG A 163 -17.60 13.31 0.17
C ARG A 163 -18.13 14.53 -0.57
N ASP A 164 -19.45 14.65 -0.67
CA ASP A 164 -20.09 15.72 -1.45
C ASP A 164 -19.75 17.11 -0.92
N TYR A 165 -19.59 17.25 0.40
CA TYR A 165 -19.17 18.52 1.00
C TYR A 165 -17.74 18.91 0.60
N TYR A 166 -16.82 17.94 0.49
CA TYR A 166 -15.42 18.23 0.17
C TYR A 166 -15.13 18.29 -1.33
N ILE A 167 -15.71 17.39 -2.14
CA ILE A 167 -15.40 17.34 -3.57
C ILE A 167 -16.02 18.49 -4.35
N THR A 168 -17.14 19.07 -3.89
CA THR A 168 -17.84 20.15 -4.61
C THR A 168 -17.34 21.54 -4.27
N LYS A 169 -16.54 21.68 -3.21
CA LYS A 169 -15.96 22.97 -2.82
C LYS A 169 -14.95 23.44 -3.87
N GLU A 170 -15.11 24.69 -4.30
CA GLU A 170 -14.08 25.36 -5.09
C GLU A 170 -12.88 25.68 -4.21
N LEU A 171 -11.70 25.38 -4.74
CA LEU A 171 -10.42 25.57 -4.07
C LEU A 171 -9.76 26.83 -4.60
N LYS A 172 -9.38 27.75 -3.72
CA LYS A 172 -8.47 28.84 -4.08
C LYS A 172 -7.07 28.26 -4.25
N VAL A 173 -6.51 28.39 -5.43
CA VAL A 173 -5.16 27.95 -5.76
C VAL A 173 -4.36 29.13 -6.28
N ASN A 174 -3.14 29.29 -5.77
CA ASN A 174 -2.18 30.24 -6.33
C ASN A 174 -1.35 29.50 -7.37
N ALA A 175 -1.68 29.71 -8.65
CA ALA A 175 -0.93 29.19 -9.78
C ALA A 175 -0.21 30.36 -10.46
N ASP A 176 1.12 30.28 -10.55
CA ASP A 176 1.96 31.27 -11.24
C ASP A 176 1.77 32.72 -10.73
N GLY A 177 1.57 32.89 -9.43
CA GLY A 177 1.38 34.21 -8.80
C GLY A 177 0.00 34.84 -8.99
N ASN A 178 -0.94 34.15 -9.63
CA ASN A 178 -2.32 34.59 -9.79
C ASN A 178 -3.28 33.74 -8.96
N GLU A 179 -4.22 34.39 -8.29
CA GLU A 179 -5.32 33.71 -7.60
C GLU A 179 -6.27 33.09 -8.63
N GLN A 180 -6.43 31.76 -8.59
CA GLN A 180 -7.36 31.03 -9.43
C GLN A 180 -8.29 30.18 -8.56
N PHE A 181 -9.52 29.95 -9.03
CA PHE A 181 -10.46 29.04 -8.39
C PHE A 181 -10.50 27.72 -9.16
N PHE A 182 -10.04 26.65 -8.50
CA PHE A 182 -10.12 25.29 -9.00
C PHE A 182 -11.42 24.64 -8.51
N ASN A 183 -12.31 24.34 -9.46
CA ASN A 183 -13.52 23.58 -9.18
C ASN A 183 -13.29 22.11 -9.59
N PRO A 184 -13.35 21.15 -8.66
CA PRO A 184 -13.05 19.75 -8.94
C PRO A 184 -14.11 19.04 -9.80
N VAL A 185 -15.35 19.52 -9.80
CA VAL A 185 -16.52 18.84 -10.39
C VAL A 185 -17.11 19.62 -11.57
N ARG A 186 -16.36 20.55 -12.17
CA ARG A 186 -16.81 21.32 -13.34
C ARG A 186 -17.30 20.36 -14.45
N PRO A 187 -18.56 20.50 -14.93
CA PRO A 187 -19.13 19.65 -15.99
C PRO A 187 -18.32 19.58 -17.29
N HIS A 188 -17.45 20.56 -17.54
CA HIS A 188 -16.80 20.83 -18.82
C HIS A 188 -15.33 20.37 -18.88
N LYS A 189 -14.78 19.74 -17.84
CA LYS A 189 -13.38 19.26 -17.92
C LYS A 189 -13.20 17.95 -18.69
N ARG A 190 -14.24 17.12 -18.84
CA ARG A 190 -14.15 15.94 -19.71
C ARG A 190 -13.93 16.38 -21.16
N GLU A 191 -14.77 17.29 -21.65
CA GLU A 191 -14.65 17.89 -22.98
C GLU A 191 -13.32 18.63 -23.15
N TYR A 192 -12.87 19.41 -22.14
CA TYR A 192 -11.53 20.02 -22.16
C TYR A 192 -10.41 18.98 -22.29
N TRP A 193 -10.44 17.88 -21.53
CA TRP A 193 -9.41 16.84 -21.58
C TRP A 193 -9.51 15.99 -22.84
N GLU A 194 -10.69 15.81 -23.42
CA GLU A 194 -10.90 15.17 -24.72
C GLU A 194 -10.36 16.04 -25.85
N ASN A 195 -10.65 17.35 -25.85
CA ASN A 195 -10.12 18.33 -26.80
C ASN A 195 -8.60 18.46 -26.68
N LYS A 196 -8.07 18.54 -25.46
CA LYS A 196 -6.62 18.60 -25.23
C LYS A 196 -5.90 17.32 -25.65
N LYS A 197 -6.53 16.15 -25.47
CA LYS A 197 -6.01 14.87 -26.00
C LYS A 197 -5.99 14.87 -27.53
N ALA A 198 -7.02 15.41 -28.18
CA ALA A 198 -7.07 15.55 -29.63
C ALA A 198 -5.96 16.50 -30.14
N GLU A 199 -5.81 17.68 -29.54
CA GLU A 199 -4.73 18.64 -29.86
C GLU A 199 -3.32 18.00 -29.69
N LEU A 200 -3.10 17.26 -28.60
CA LEU A 200 -1.82 16.59 -28.35
C LEU A 200 -1.58 15.40 -29.30
N ALA A 201 -2.63 14.72 -29.75
CA ALA A 201 -2.55 13.66 -30.75
C ALA A 201 -2.23 14.24 -32.13
N GLU A 202 -2.89 15.33 -32.53
CA GLU A 202 -2.60 16.07 -33.77
C GLU A 202 -1.17 16.63 -33.78
N ALA A 203 -0.69 17.12 -32.64
CA ALA A 203 0.69 17.58 -32.49
C ALA A 203 1.74 16.45 -32.43
N GLY A 204 1.33 15.17 -32.55
CA GLY A 204 2.23 14.01 -32.46
C GLY A 204 2.84 13.79 -31.07
N LYS A 205 2.31 14.44 -30.04
CA LYS A 205 2.84 14.44 -28.66
C LYS A 205 2.14 13.43 -27.75
N LEU A 206 1.01 12.88 -28.16
CA LEU A 206 0.29 11.82 -27.44
C LEU A 206 0.68 10.43 -28.01
N LYS A 207 1.52 9.67 -27.28
CA LYS A 207 1.94 8.30 -27.67
C LYS A 207 1.05 7.18 -27.09
N VAL A 208 -0.15 7.51 -26.61
CA VAL A 208 -1.03 6.54 -25.94
C VAL A 208 -2.19 6.22 -26.86
N ALA A 209 -2.26 4.96 -27.31
CA ALA A 209 -3.43 4.45 -28.01
C ALA A 209 -4.65 4.56 -27.08
N LEU A 210 -5.64 5.35 -27.48
CA LEU A 210 -6.93 5.40 -26.79
C LEU A 210 -7.60 4.02 -26.94
N PRO A 211 -7.98 3.34 -25.85
CA PRO A 211 -8.77 2.13 -25.97
C PRO A 211 -10.10 2.49 -26.63
N GLN A 212 -10.41 1.79 -27.72
CA GLN A 212 -11.69 1.93 -28.40
C GLN A 212 -12.80 1.59 -27.41
N SER A 213 -13.70 2.55 -27.16
CA SER A 213 -14.88 2.33 -26.34
C SER A 213 -15.72 1.24 -26.97
N GLN A 214 -15.77 0.06 -26.34
CA GLN A 214 -16.78 -0.93 -26.62
C GLN A 214 -18.11 -0.39 -26.08
N ASN A 215 -19.06 -0.16 -26.98
CA ASN A 215 -20.44 0.14 -26.62
C ASN A 215 -21.01 -1.05 -25.85
N VAL A 216 -21.42 -0.82 -24.61
CA VAL A 216 -22.35 -1.67 -23.85
C VAL A 216 -23.60 -0.85 -23.61
#